data_AF-A0A7J2IQW0-F1
#
_entry.id   AF-A0A7J2IQW0-F1
#
_cell.length_a   1.000
_cell.length_b   1.000
_cell.length_c   1.000
_cell.angle_alpha   90.00
_cell.angle_beta   90.00
_cell.angle_gamma   90.00
#
_symmetry.space_group_name_H-M   'P 1'
#
loop_
_entity.id
_entity.type
_entity.pdbx_description
1 polymer ?
#
loop_
_entity_poly.entity_id
_entity_poly.type
_entity_poly.pdbx_seq_one_letter_code
_entity_poly.pdbx_strand_id
1 'polypeptide(L)'
;MERIPKEKPENVEIYFVAIGSEEVGMLGMINFEKQYKNILTRAYTINFDNPGKGNLVYTTYEGLIKIFCCKEGKLLEAARKVGEKLGVPSFKYRLLPTDATILMRDKLKAIKHHGIRRKGNACRLPLVHR
;
A
#
# COMPACT_ATOMS: atom_id res chain seq x y z
N MET A 1 -4.91 -9.86 -17.74
CA MET A 1 -5.74 -8.77 -17.18
C MET A 1 -7.24 -9.07 -17.23
N GLU A 2 -7.70 -10.02 -18.04
CA GLU A 2 -9.13 -10.33 -18.27
C GLU A 2 -9.92 -10.81 -17.04
N ARG A 3 -9.24 -11.34 -16.03
CA ARG A 3 -9.88 -11.93 -14.86
C ARG A 3 -10.63 -10.88 -14.02
N ILE A 4 -10.08 -9.68 -13.89
CA ILE A 4 -10.68 -8.62 -13.06
C ILE A 4 -12.03 -8.17 -13.64
N PRO A 5 -12.15 -7.80 -14.94
CA PRO A 5 -13.45 -7.49 -15.53
C PRO A 5 -14.46 -8.64 -15.44
N LYS A 6 -14.01 -9.90 -15.59
CA LYS A 6 -14.87 -11.10 -15.59
C LYS A 6 -15.39 -11.48 -14.20
N GLU A 7 -14.58 -11.28 -13.15
CA GLU A 7 -14.89 -11.72 -11.76
C GLU A 7 -15.23 -10.55 -10.82
N LYS A 8 -15.32 -9.31 -11.33
CA LYS A 8 -15.65 -8.13 -10.53
C LYS A 8 -17.08 -8.22 -9.98
N PRO A 9 -17.32 -7.97 -8.67
CA PRO A 9 -18.67 -7.78 -8.15
C PRO A 9 -19.40 -6.64 -8.87
N GLU A 10 -20.69 -6.81 -9.13
CA GLU A 10 -21.49 -5.83 -9.90
C GLU A 10 -21.49 -4.45 -9.24
N ASN A 11 -21.53 -4.40 -7.90
CA ASN A 11 -21.61 -3.19 -7.09
C ASN A 11 -20.26 -2.55 -6.72
N VAL A 12 -19.17 -2.91 -7.38
CA VAL A 12 -17.83 -2.37 -7.10
C VAL A 12 -17.24 -1.75 -8.36
N GLU A 13 -16.82 -0.50 -8.30
CA GLU A 13 -16.01 0.09 -9.37
C GLU A 13 -14.52 -0.14 -9.09
N ILE A 14 -13.77 -0.49 -10.13
CA ILE A 14 -12.32 -0.69 -10.04
C ILE A 14 -11.64 0.29 -10.99
N TYR A 15 -10.75 1.10 -10.43
CA TYR A 15 -9.95 2.06 -11.18
C TYR A 15 -8.49 1.62 -11.16
N PHE A 16 -7.87 1.56 -12.33
CA PHE A 16 -6.41 1.47 -12.45
C PHE A 16 -5.87 2.87 -12.67
N VAL A 17 -5.07 3.35 -11.72
CA VAL A 17 -4.53 4.70 -11.75
C VAL A 17 -3.01 4.60 -11.80
N ALA A 18 -2.41 5.22 -12.82
CA ALA A 18 -0.98 5.44 -12.88
C ALA A 18 -0.71 6.91 -12.53
N ILE A 19 0.15 7.13 -11.54
CA ILE A 19 0.49 8.46 -11.03
C ILE A 19 1.99 8.62 -11.22
N GLY A 20 2.41 9.74 -11.81
CA GLY A 20 3.83 10.08 -11.95
C GLY A 20 4.31 10.99 -10.82
N SER A 21 5.59 11.36 -10.86
CA SER A 21 6.18 12.35 -9.94
C SER A 21 6.25 11.89 -8.47
N GLU A 22 6.44 10.59 -8.24
CA GLU A 22 6.74 10.03 -6.91
C GLU A 22 8.15 10.47 -6.47
N GLU A 23 9.11 10.37 -7.38
CA GLU A 23 10.54 10.60 -7.15
C GLU A 23 10.89 12.08 -6.90
N VAL A 24 9.97 12.99 -7.23
CA VAL A 24 10.09 14.44 -6.97
C VAL A 24 9.26 14.88 -5.77
N GLY A 25 9.01 13.97 -4.82
CA GLY A 25 8.35 14.26 -3.55
C GLY A 25 6.86 13.94 -3.53
N MET A 26 6.43 12.89 -4.22
CA MET A 26 5.03 12.40 -4.26
C MET A 26 4.03 13.45 -4.77
N LEU A 27 4.49 14.42 -5.58
CA LEU A 27 3.67 15.54 -6.04
C LEU A 27 2.45 15.07 -6.83
N GLY A 28 2.59 13.98 -7.60
CA GLY A 28 1.47 13.38 -8.32
C GLY A 28 0.39 12.86 -7.37
N MET A 29 0.76 12.09 -6.35
CA MET A 29 -0.21 11.58 -5.38
C MET A 29 -0.83 12.70 -4.54
N ILE A 30 -0.05 13.71 -4.15
CA ILE A 30 -0.57 14.88 -3.43
C ILE A 30 -1.65 15.59 -4.25
N ASN A 31 -1.38 15.83 -5.54
CA ASN A 31 -2.35 16.47 -6.42
C ASN A 31 -3.56 15.57 -6.70
N PHE A 32 -3.33 14.28 -6.95
CA PHE A 32 -4.39 13.29 -7.17
C PHE A 32 -5.33 13.19 -5.96
N GLU A 33 -4.77 13.10 -4.75
CA GLU A 33 -5.58 13.08 -3.54
C GLU A 33 -6.42 14.35 -3.41
N LYS A 34 -5.82 15.52 -3.63
CA LYS A 34 -6.52 16.80 -3.55
C LYS A 34 -7.70 16.86 -4.52
N GLN A 35 -7.52 16.42 -5.76
CA GLN A 35 -8.55 16.46 -6.80
C GLN A 35 -9.67 15.43 -6.57
N TYR A 36 -9.32 14.22 -6.11
CA TYR A 36 -10.25 13.09 -6.03
C TYR A 36 -10.61 12.67 -4.60
N LYS A 37 -10.39 13.56 -3.62
CA LYS A 37 -10.62 13.30 -2.18
C LYS A 37 -11.99 12.68 -1.87
N ASN A 38 -13.04 13.16 -2.52
CA ASN A 38 -14.41 12.68 -2.32
C ASN A 38 -14.61 11.22 -2.77
N ILE A 39 -13.83 10.77 -3.75
CA ILE A 39 -13.82 9.37 -4.20
C ILE A 39 -12.96 8.55 -3.23
N LEU A 40 -11.74 9.02 -2.93
CA LEU A 40 -10.77 8.30 -2.13
C LEU A 40 -11.21 8.04 -0.68
N THR A 41 -11.98 8.95 -0.08
CA THR A 41 -12.55 8.76 1.26
C THR A 41 -13.53 7.59 1.35
N ARG A 42 -14.16 7.23 0.23
CA ARG A 42 -15.11 6.12 0.11
C ARG A 42 -14.46 4.85 -0.45
N ALA A 43 -13.37 4.99 -1.20
CA ALA A 43 -12.66 3.88 -1.83
C ALA A 43 -11.75 3.09 -0.88
N TYR A 44 -11.36 1.90 -1.33
CA TYR A 44 -10.20 1.17 -0.84
C TYR A 44 -9.07 1.33 -1.85
N THR A 45 -7.89 1.74 -1.41
CA THR A 45 -6.74 1.97 -2.30
C THR A 45 -5.67 0.92 -2.07
N ILE A 46 -5.21 0.30 -3.16
CA ILE A 46 -4.10 -0.64 -3.17
C ILE A 46 -3.00 -0.02 -4.01
N ASN A 47 -1.92 0.44 -3.36
CA ASN A 47 -0.77 1.01 -4.03
C ASN A 47 0.23 -0.10 -4.36
N PHE A 48 0.74 -0.10 -5.58
CA PHE A 48 1.85 -0.96 -6.00
C PHE A 48 3.09 -0.10 -6.20
N ASP A 49 4.15 -0.44 -5.49
CA ASP A 49 5.44 0.25 -5.56
C ASP A 49 6.52 -0.81 -5.81
N ASN A 50 7.26 -0.70 -6.92
CA ASN A 50 8.38 -1.59 -7.23
C ASN A 50 8.12 -3.10 -6.97
N PRO A 51 7.01 -3.69 -7.47
CA PRO A 51 6.63 -5.06 -7.13
C PRO A 51 7.65 -6.11 -7.59
N GLY A 52 8.49 -5.79 -8.60
CA GLY A 52 9.51 -6.70 -9.14
C GLY A 52 10.82 -6.79 -8.35
N LYS A 53 11.00 -6.03 -7.27
CA LYS A 53 12.30 -5.90 -6.57
C LYS A 53 12.70 -7.11 -5.71
N GLY A 54 11.85 -8.12 -5.57
CA GLY A 54 12.12 -9.32 -4.77
C GLY A 54 10.84 -9.99 -4.28
N ASN A 55 10.86 -10.44 -3.01
CA ASN A 55 9.70 -11.07 -2.41
C ASN A 55 8.61 -10.02 -2.18
N LEU A 56 7.39 -10.33 -2.60
CA LEU A 56 6.24 -9.46 -2.39
C LEU A 56 5.90 -9.39 -0.89
N VAL A 57 5.64 -8.19 -0.41
CA VAL A 57 5.13 -7.91 0.94
C VAL A 57 4.05 -6.84 0.87
N TYR A 58 3.23 -6.75 1.93
CA TYR A 58 2.33 -5.62 2.12
C TYR A 58 2.76 -4.78 3.33
N THR A 59 2.65 -3.46 3.21
CA THR A 59 3.10 -2.52 4.23
C THR A 59 1.96 -2.14 5.16
N THR A 60 2.16 -2.33 6.47
CA THR A 60 1.19 -1.92 7.50
C THR A 60 1.57 -0.59 8.17
N TYR A 61 2.84 -0.20 8.07
CA TYR A 61 3.40 1.04 8.61
C TYR A 61 4.42 1.61 7.61
N GLU A 62 4.36 2.91 7.38
CA GLU A 62 5.28 3.58 6.46
C GLU A 62 5.85 4.88 7.03
N GLY A 63 7.16 5.06 6.88
CA GLY A 63 7.84 6.33 7.06
C GLY A 63 9.13 6.24 7.87
N LEU A 64 10.03 7.20 7.63
CA LEU A 64 11.33 7.28 8.28
C LEU A 64 11.25 8.02 9.62
N ILE A 65 10.93 9.33 9.58
CA ILE A 65 10.86 10.22 10.74
C ILE A 65 9.50 10.10 11.44
N LYS A 66 8.42 10.36 10.72
CA LYS A 66 7.05 10.10 11.16
C LYS A 66 6.58 8.80 10.55
N ILE A 67 5.86 8.01 11.34
CA ILE A 67 5.30 6.72 10.92
C ILE A 67 3.80 6.91 10.75
N PHE A 68 3.29 6.48 9.61
CA PHE A 68 1.87 6.45 9.32
C PHE A 68 1.42 5.00 9.19
N CYS A 69 0.25 4.70 9.71
CA CYS A 69 -0.28 3.34 9.77
C CYS A 69 -1.40 3.18 8.74
N CYS A 70 -1.55 1.96 8.23
CA CYS A 70 -2.79 1.57 7.59
C CYS A 70 -3.97 1.81 8.54
N LYS A 71 -5.09 2.29 7.99
CA LYS A 71 -6.33 2.39 8.75
C LYS A 71 -6.83 0.99 9.09
N GLU A 72 -7.17 0.77 10.35
CA GLU A 72 -7.81 -0.48 10.78
C GLU A 72 -9.17 -0.68 10.08
N GLY A 73 -9.52 -1.95 9.85
CA GLY A 73 -10.78 -2.38 9.24
C GLY A 73 -10.59 -3.30 8.02
N LYS A 74 -11.64 -3.41 7.21
CA LYS A 74 -11.80 -4.46 6.18
C LYS A 74 -10.63 -4.60 5.19
N LEU A 75 -10.00 -3.51 4.79
CA LEU A 75 -8.87 -3.58 3.84
C LEU A 75 -7.65 -4.26 4.45
N LEU A 76 -7.31 -3.88 5.68
CA LEU A 76 -6.17 -4.45 6.39
C LEU A 76 -6.46 -5.91 6.80
N GLU A 77 -7.69 -6.22 7.20
CA GLU A 77 -8.14 -7.61 7.43
C GLU A 77 -8.02 -8.46 6.17
N ALA A 78 -8.48 -7.94 5.02
CA ALA A 78 -8.37 -8.63 3.74
C ALA A 78 -6.91 -8.87 3.36
N ALA A 79 -6.03 -7.88 3.53
CA ALA A 79 -4.60 -8.04 3.27
C ALA A 79 -3.95 -9.07 4.19
N ARG A 80 -4.29 -9.11 5.48
CA ARG A 80 -3.82 -10.14 6.42
C ARG A 80 -4.24 -11.54 5.95
N LYS A 81 -5.53 -11.72 5.65
CA LYS A 81 -6.09 -13.01 5.22
C LYS A 81 -5.52 -13.50 3.88
N VAL A 82 -5.44 -12.61 2.89
CA VAL A 82 -4.88 -12.92 1.57
C VAL A 82 -3.37 -13.15 1.68
N GLY A 83 -2.68 -12.34 2.48
CA GLY A 83 -1.26 -12.47 2.74
C GLY A 83 -0.90 -13.81 3.36
N GLU A 84 -1.63 -14.24 4.39
CA GLU A 84 -1.49 -15.57 4.99
C GLU A 84 -1.71 -16.69 3.97
N LYS A 85 -2.81 -16.60 3.19
CA LYS A 85 -3.15 -17.61 2.16
C LYS A 85 -2.07 -17.72 1.07
N LEU A 86 -1.45 -16.61 0.69
CA LEU A 86 -0.50 -16.55 -0.44
C LEU A 86 0.97 -16.54 0.00
N GLY A 87 1.25 -16.60 1.31
CA GLY A 87 2.62 -16.48 1.83
C GLY A 87 3.25 -15.10 1.62
N VAL A 88 2.43 -14.04 1.52
CA VAL A 88 2.87 -12.64 1.39
C VAL A 88 2.82 -11.99 2.78
N PRO A 89 3.97 -11.77 3.46
CA PRO A 89 3.97 -11.29 4.82
C PRO A 89 3.77 -9.78 4.91
N SER A 90 3.36 -9.32 6.10
CA SER A 90 3.38 -7.89 6.43
C SER A 90 4.81 -7.38 6.60
N PHE A 91 5.03 -6.11 6.29
CA PHE A 91 6.31 -5.42 6.44
C PHE A 91 6.13 -4.02 7.04
N LYS A 92 7.04 -3.64 7.96
CA LYS A 92 7.14 -2.28 8.49
C LYS A 92 8.15 -1.50 7.67
N TYR A 93 7.68 -0.61 6.80
CA TYR A 93 8.53 0.14 5.89
C TYR A 93 9.09 1.40 6.57
N ARG A 94 10.38 1.36 6.96
CA ARG A 94 11.06 2.45 7.67
C ARG A 94 12.08 3.20 6.81
N LEU A 95 11.79 3.36 5.52
CA LEU A 95 12.64 4.09 4.57
C LEU A 95 11.90 5.35 4.07
N LEU A 96 12.34 5.87 2.92
CA LEU A 96 11.80 7.09 2.33
C LEU A 96 10.30 6.96 2.02
N PRO A 97 9.49 7.99 2.33
CA PRO A 97 8.07 8.00 1.98
C PRO A 97 7.81 7.71 0.51
N THR A 98 6.73 6.99 0.24
CA THR A 98 6.20 6.73 -1.10
C THR A 98 4.80 7.31 -1.22
N ASP A 99 4.17 7.19 -2.39
CA ASP A 99 2.77 7.63 -2.60
C ASP A 99 1.79 7.11 -1.53
N ALA A 100 1.98 5.88 -1.03
CA ALA A 100 1.12 5.34 0.00
C ALA A 100 1.23 6.10 1.34
N THR A 101 2.35 6.76 1.60
CA THR A 101 2.53 7.60 2.80
C THR A 101 1.50 8.73 2.83
N ILE A 102 1.23 9.37 1.69
CA ILE A 102 0.29 10.49 1.59
C ILE A 102 -1.12 10.03 2.00
N LEU A 103 -1.57 8.90 1.47
CA LEU A 103 -2.87 8.33 1.77
C LEU A 103 -2.99 7.85 3.24
N MET A 104 -1.94 7.23 3.79
CA MET A 104 -1.93 6.78 5.18
C MET A 104 -1.89 7.96 6.17
N ARG A 105 -1.12 9.02 5.86
CA ARG A 105 -1.08 10.27 6.64
C ARG A 105 -2.47 10.85 6.80
N ASP A 106 -3.25 10.86 5.71
CA ASP A 106 -4.58 11.47 5.68
C ASP A 106 -5.69 10.49 6.08
N LYS A 107 -5.31 9.35 6.68
CA LYS A 107 -6.20 8.33 7.26
C LYS A 107 -7.20 7.76 6.25
N LEU A 108 -6.79 7.69 4.99
CA LEU A 108 -7.53 7.01 3.93
C LEU A 108 -7.33 5.49 4.04
N LYS A 109 -8.24 4.73 3.43
CA LYS A 109 -8.21 3.27 3.47
C LYS A 109 -7.22 2.77 2.41
N ALA A 110 -5.93 2.88 2.69
CA ALA A 110 -4.86 2.55 1.77
C ALA A 110 -3.94 1.46 2.30
N ILE A 111 -3.39 0.65 1.40
CA ILE A 111 -2.35 -0.33 1.68
C ILE A 111 -1.35 -0.38 0.54
N LYS A 112 -0.06 -0.53 0.85
CA LYS A 112 1.00 -0.67 -0.15
C LYS A 112 1.44 -2.12 -0.30
N HIS A 113 1.67 -2.55 -1.52
CA HIS A 113 2.36 -3.78 -1.86
C HIS A 113 3.65 -3.45 -2.60
N HIS A 114 4.76 -4.08 -2.19
CA HIS A 114 6.05 -3.85 -2.84
C HIS A 114 6.97 -5.07 -2.76
N GLY A 115 7.96 -5.10 -3.65
CA GLY A 115 9.03 -6.09 -3.59
C GLY A 115 10.11 -5.68 -2.58
N ILE A 116 10.58 -6.64 -1.79
CA ILE A 116 11.76 -6.50 -0.95
C ILE A 116 12.76 -7.63 -1.26
N ARG A 117 13.99 -7.24 -1.58
CA ARG A 117 15.11 -8.17 -1.61
C ARG A 117 15.65 -8.30 -0.19
N ARG A 118 15.64 -9.50 0.39
CA ARG A 118 16.43 -9.79 1.60
C ARG A 118 17.91 -9.57 1.25
N LYS A 119 18.48 -8.41 1.64
CA LYS A 119 19.93 -8.30 1.78
C LYS A 119 20.31 -9.00 3.07
N GLY A 120 21.31 -9.88 3.01
CA GLY A 120 21.87 -10.55 4.19
C GLY A 120 22.07 -9.56 5.34
N ASN A 121 21.61 -9.96 6.53
CA ASN A 121 21.75 -9.29 7.83
C ASN A 121 21.19 -7.85 8.01
N ALA A 122 20.56 -7.21 7.02
CA ALA A 122 20.18 -5.79 7.13
C ALA A 122 18.72 -5.49 7.55
N CYS A 123 17.90 -6.48 7.91
CA CYS A 123 16.56 -6.22 8.45
C CYS A 123 16.19 -7.24 9.54
N ARG A 124 16.90 -7.19 10.67
CA ARG A 124 16.30 -7.49 11.97
C ARG A 124 15.62 -6.22 12.48
N LEU A 125 14.54 -5.79 11.83
CA LEU A 125 13.55 -5.00 12.56
C LEU A 125 12.67 -6.04 13.27
N PRO A 126 12.56 -5.99 14.61
CA PRO A 126 11.89 -7.04 15.35
C PRO A 126 10.45 -7.16 14.83
N LEU A 127 10.10 -8.39 14.44
CA LEU A 127 8.73 -8.87 14.51
C LEU A 127 8.33 -8.72 15.98
N VAL A 128 7.86 -7.54 16.37
CA VAL A 128 7.20 -7.34 17.65
C VAL A 128 5.86 -8.06 17.51
N HIS A 129 5.88 -9.33 17.90
CA HIS A 129 4.67 -10.05 18.25
C HIS A 129 4.20 -9.56 19.61
N ARG A 130 2.97 -9.03 19.59
CA ARG A 130 2.08 -8.74 20.71
C ARG A 130 2.46 -7.55 21.60
#